data_AF-A0A8T7LHY9-F1
#
_entry.id   AF-A0A8T7LHY9-F1
#
_cell.length_a   1.000
_cell.length_b   1.000
_cell.length_c   1.000
_cell.angle_alpha   90.00
_cell.angle_beta   90.00
_cell.angle_gamma   90.00
#
_symmetry.space_group_name_H-M   'P 1'
#
loop_
_entity.id
_entity.type
_entity.pdbx_description
1 polymer ?
#
loop_
_entity_poly.entity_id
_entity_poly.type
_entity_poly.pdbx_seq_one_letter_code
_entity_poly.pdbx_strand_id
1 'polypeptide(L)'
;MPPEITFRRFGQKLRALRTAHGLTLNELAQSLGYSRHSYISELETGKKIPTAELVLKTARIFGITTDALLNDELDLTHHRGIVLDGIPFVDRHPTFSEIERIRLMLSTYQDGTGMNEGGRRPGWRDFERSVATALGGDAPESKFIFDVLLFDPEKPGIKYGLSCKMGNQLDRIDRQGRAFMELSNSYKKFWDHLNSKGITHDNFKNEASQAGIALVELVKNWYVQESLVYGGNIDIQRSSYLILSYNTEGWYQLHQFPLEFPDPAQLDWLFPTRHHQGQTITGNLRAYDREGMVFEWYGESGGQLKYYPHISQATWASQRFQLEPLPDRIEDGLIAKVKLYFPDQWDRTYRGE
;
A
#
# COMPACT_ATOMS: atom_id res chain seq x y z
N MET A 1 -0.73 23.82 39.34
CA MET A 1 -1.21 22.50 39.76
C MET A 1 -1.08 21.57 38.56
N PRO A 2 -0.48 20.38 38.69
CA PRO A 2 -0.53 19.41 37.59
C PRO A 2 -2.00 19.07 37.30
N PRO A 3 -2.38 18.82 36.04
CA PRO A 3 -3.74 18.42 35.71
C PRO A 3 -4.06 17.12 36.46
N GLU A 4 -5.20 17.11 37.13
CA GLU A 4 -5.74 15.93 37.79
C GLU A 4 -6.01 14.88 36.70
N ILE A 5 -5.17 13.83 36.62
CA ILE A 5 -5.35 12.75 35.64
C ILE A 5 -6.66 12.04 35.99
N THR A 6 -7.73 12.41 35.29
CA THR A 6 -9.05 11.85 35.50
C THR A 6 -9.32 10.87 34.35
N PHE A 7 -9.42 9.58 34.63
CA PHE A 7 -9.73 8.55 33.63
C PHE A 7 -11.25 8.43 33.42
N ARG A 8 -11.92 9.52 33.02
CA ARG A 8 -13.39 9.60 33.06
C ARG A 8 -14.03 8.63 32.07
N ARG A 9 -13.34 8.29 30.97
CA ARG A 9 -13.88 7.42 29.91
C ARG A 9 -13.43 5.96 30.00
N PHE A 10 -12.52 5.59 30.89
CA PHE A 10 -12.03 4.21 30.98
C PHE A 10 -13.16 3.18 31.16
N GLY A 11 -14.10 3.44 32.07
CA GLY A 11 -15.23 2.53 32.32
C GLY A 11 -16.14 2.36 31.10
N GLN A 12 -16.41 3.44 30.39
CA GLN A 12 -17.18 3.43 29.14
C GLN A 12 -16.47 2.61 28.06
N LYS A 13 -15.16 2.80 27.95
CA LYS A 13 -14.29 2.08 27.02
C LYS A 13 -14.27 0.58 27.33
N LEU A 14 -14.05 0.20 28.59
CA LEU A 14 -14.08 -1.19 29.03
C LEU A 14 -15.42 -1.88 28.68
N ARG A 15 -16.54 -1.19 28.93
CA ARG A 15 -17.88 -1.67 28.61
C ARG A 15 -18.09 -1.86 27.11
N ALA A 16 -17.64 -0.91 26.29
CA ALA A 16 -17.72 -1.00 24.84
C ALA A 16 -16.94 -2.22 24.31
N LEU A 17 -15.71 -2.43 24.79
CA LEU A 17 -14.90 -3.58 24.40
C LEU A 17 -15.54 -4.91 24.80
N ARG A 18 -16.06 -4.99 26.03
CA ARG A 18 -16.73 -6.19 26.54
C ARG A 18 -17.94 -6.56 25.68
N THR A 19 -18.82 -5.60 25.42
CA THR A 19 -20.06 -5.80 24.68
C THR A 19 -19.80 -6.12 23.20
N ALA A 20 -18.83 -5.46 22.57
CA ALA A 20 -18.41 -5.76 21.21
C ALA A 20 -17.88 -7.20 21.02
N HIS A 21 -17.31 -7.80 22.07
CA HIS A 21 -16.83 -9.19 22.05
C HIS A 21 -17.86 -10.20 22.56
N GLY A 22 -19.11 -9.78 22.76
CA GLY A 22 -20.19 -10.64 23.25
C GLY A 22 -20.01 -11.17 24.67
N LEU A 23 -19.10 -10.58 25.46
CA LEU A 23 -18.75 -11.08 26.79
C LEU A 23 -19.73 -10.58 27.87
N THR A 24 -20.11 -11.47 28.77
CA THR A 24 -20.77 -11.12 30.04
C THR A 24 -19.77 -10.53 31.03
N LEU A 25 -20.27 -9.86 32.09
CA LEU A 25 -19.41 -9.34 33.16
C LEU A 25 -18.62 -10.45 33.87
N ASN A 26 -19.21 -11.65 33.99
CA ASN A 26 -18.55 -12.82 34.58
C ASN A 26 -17.42 -13.33 33.70
N GLU A 27 -17.65 -13.45 32.39
CA GLU A 27 -16.63 -13.92 31.44
C GLU A 27 -15.47 -12.95 31.36
N LEU A 28 -15.73 -11.64 31.28
CA LEU A 28 -14.64 -10.65 31.29
C LEU A 28 -13.84 -10.68 32.61
N ALA A 29 -14.52 -10.86 33.75
CA ALA A 29 -13.84 -11.00 35.04
C ALA A 29 -12.91 -12.21 35.03
N GLN A 30 -13.39 -13.37 34.57
CA GLN A 30 -12.60 -14.58 34.47
C GLN A 30 -11.40 -14.42 33.52
N SER A 31 -11.61 -13.84 32.33
CA SER A 31 -10.52 -13.57 31.37
C SER A 31 -9.45 -12.64 31.94
N LEU A 32 -9.83 -11.69 32.80
CA LEU A 32 -8.90 -10.77 33.48
C LEU A 32 -8.28 -11.36 34.76
N GLY A 33 -8.66 -12.58 35.15
CA GLY A 33 -8.16 -13.27 36.35
C GLY A 33 -8.83 -12.84 37.65
N TYR A 34 -10.07 -12.33 37.60
CA TYR A 34 -10.86 -11.93 38.75
C TYR A 34 -12.05 -12.87 38.97
N SER A 35 -12.26 -13.28 40.22
CA SER A 35 -13.34 -14.19 40.63
C SER A 35 -14.67 -13.50 40.89
N ARG A 36 -14.72 -12.15 40.94
CA ARG A 36 -15.95 -11.36 41.19
C ARG A 36 -16.22 -10.39 40.06
N HIS A 37 -17.35 -10.56 39.37
CA HIS A 37 -17.81 -9.64 38.31
C HIS A 37 -18.24 -8.26 38.81
N SER A 38 -18.56 -8.13 40.11
CA SER A 38 -18.91 -6.85 40.73
C SER A 38 -17.79 -5.82 40.58
N TYR A 39 -16.53 -6.25 40.57
CA TYR A 39 -15.39 -5.38 40.34
C TYR A 39 -15.39 -4.79 38.93
N ILE A 40 -15.66 -5.61 37.90
CA ILE A 40 -15.80 -5.15 36.51
C ILE A 40 -16.97 -4.17 36.36
N SER A 41 -18.10 -4.44 37.02
CA SER A 41 -19.25 -3.52 37.00
C SER A 41 -18.94 -2.16 37.64
N GLU A 42 -18.18 -2.13 38.74
CA GLU A 42 -17.76 -0.88 39.40
C GLU A 42 -16.77 -0.08 38.53
N LEU A 43 -15.93 -0.76 37.77
CA LEU A 43 -15.04 -0.14 36.79
C LEU A 43 -15.82 0.46 35.61
N GLU A 44 -16.75 -0.29 35.02
CA GLU A 44 -17.55 0.17 33.88
C GLU A 44 -18.45 1.37 34.21
N THR A 45 -18.88 1.47 35.48
CA THR A 45 -19.70 2.58 35.97
C THR A 45 -18.89 3.76 36.51
N GLY A 46 -17.55 3.67 36.47
CA GLY A 46 -16.65 4.70 36.98
C GLY A 46 -16.62 4.83 38.51
N LYS A 47 -17.26 3.91 39.24
CA LYS A 47 -17.24 3.86 40.72
C LYS A 47 -15.85 3.48 41.26
N LYS A 48 -15.04 2.78 40.46
CA LYS A 48 -13.64 2.45 40.77
C LYS A 48 -12.70 2.87 39.65
N ILE A 49 -11.50 3.26 40.06
CA ILE A 49 -10.38 3.59 39.19
C ILE A 49 -9.64 2.28 38.83
N PRO A 50 -9.27 2.06 37.56
CA PRO A 50 -8.53 0.87 37.16
C PRO A 50 -7.11 0.86 37.73
N THR A 51 -6.61 -0.32 38.09
CA THR A 51 -5.18 -0.50 38.41
C THR A 51 -4.37 -0.60 37.12
N ALA A 52 -3.08 -0.24 37.16
CA ALA A 52 -2.20 -0.39 36.00
C ALA A 52 -2.16 -1.83 35.46
N GLU A 53 -2.20 -2.83 36.36
CA GLU A 53 -2.26 -4.25 36.00
C GLU A 53 -3.52 -4.58 35.20
N LEU A 54 -4.69 -4.10 35.65
CA LEU A 54 -5.95 -4.29 34.95
C LEU A 54 -5.91 -3.65 33.55
N VAL A 55 -5.37 -2.43 33.44
CA VAL A 55 -5.25 -1.73 32.16
C VAL A 55 -4.36 -2.53 31.20
N LEU A 56 -3.24 -3.06 31.67
CA LEU A 56 -2.34 -3.89 30.85
C LEU A 56 -2.99 -5.20 30.42
N LYS A 57 -3.69 -5.90 31.33
CA LYS A 57 -4.41 -7.13 30.99
C LYS A 57 -5.55 -6.86 30.00
N THR A 58 -6.29 -5.78 30.21
CA THR A 58 -7.35 -5.30 29.30
C THR A 58 -6.77 -4.91 27.95
N ALA A 59 -5.60 -4.27 27.90
CA ALA A 59 -4.93 -3.96 26.65
C ALA A 59 -4.55 -5.25 25.88
N ARG A 60 -4.06 -6.26 26.58
CA ARG A 60 -3.56 -7.52 25.99
C ARG A 60 -4.64 -8.49 25.50
N ILE A 61 -5.70 -8.75 26.28
CA ILE A 61 -6.76 -9.77 25.99
C ILE A 61 -7.50 -9.56 24.66
N PHE A 62 -7.21 -8.45 24.04
CA PHE A 62 -8.19 -7.56 23.54
C PHE A 62 -7.42 -6.82 22.42
N GLY A 63 -6.15 -6.47 22.59
CA GLY A 63 -5.25 -6.14 21.49
C GLY A 63 -5.26 -4.65 21.17
N ILE A 64 -5.40 -3.81 22.19
CA ILE A 64 -5.35 -2.34 22.13
C ILE A 64 -4.16 -1.81 22.91
N THR A 65 -3.79 -0.54 22.68
CA THR A 65 -2.80 0.14 23.50
C THR A 65 -3.40 0.58 24.84
N THR A 66 -2.55 0.73 25.85
CA THR A 66 -2.96 1.32 27.13
C THR A 66 -3.35 2.79 26.98
N ASP A 67 -2.74 3.50 26.02
CA ASP A 67 -3.08 4.90 25.69
C ASP A 67 -4.53 5.00 25.19
N ALA A 68 -4.96 4.07 24.32
CA ALA A 68 -6.36 3.97 23.89
C ALA A 68 -7.34 3.82 25.05
N LEU A 69 -6.95 3.11 26.11
CA LEU A 69 -7.78 2.89 27.29
C LEU A 69 -7.81 4.11 28.23
N LEU A 70 -6.68 4.79 28.38
CA LEU A 70 -6.48 5.79 29.43
C LEU A 70 -6.66 7.24 28.96
N ASN A 71 -6.43 7.52 27.69
CA ASN A 71 -6.52 8.88 27.17
C ASN A 71 -7.96 9.21 26.79
N ASP A 72 -8.60 10.09 27.55
CA ASP A 72 -9.99 10.48 27.33
C ASP A 72 -10.23 11.18 25.98
N GLU A 73 -9.20 11.72 25.32
CA GLU A 73 -9.31 12.30 23.98
C GLU A 73 -9.26 11.24 22.85
N LEU A 74 -8.75 10.04 23.15
CA LEU A 74 -8.69 8.94 22.18
C LEU A 74 -9.95 8.09 22.26
N ASP A 75 -10.59 7.87 21.12
CA ASP A 75 -11.65 6.85 21.03
C ASP A 75 -11.05 5.46 20.83
N LEU A 76 -11.72 4.44 21.38
CA LEU A 76 -11.33 3.03 21.19
C LEU A 76 -11.31 2.60 19.72
N THR A 77 -11.90 3.40 18.85
CA THR A 77 -11.90 3.30 17.39
C THR A 77 -10.53 3.40 16.73
N HIS A 78 -9.45 3.55 17.52
CA HIS A 78 -8.10 3.61 16.99
C HIS A 78 -7.28 2.33 17.21
N HIS A 79 -7.72 1.38 18.05
CA HIS A 79 -6.78 0.35 18.52
C HIS A 79 -7.25 -1.10 18.54
N ARG A 80 -8.43 -1.46 18.04
CA ARG A 80 -8.80 -2.88 17.89
C ARG A 80 -9.68 -3.16 16.71
N GLY A 81 -9.13 -3.67 15.60
CA GLY A 81 -9.93 -4.32 14.54
C GLY A 81 -11.27 -3.63 14.27
N ILE A 82 -11.26 -2.30 14.25
CA ILE A 82 -12.43 -1.53 13.91
C ILE A 82 -12.51 -1.75 12.43
N VAL A 83 -13.65 -2.26 11.99
CA VAL A 83 -14.15 -1.86 10.68
C VAL A 83 -14.21 -0.35 10.77
N LEU A 84 -13.08 0.31 10.48
CA LEU A 84 -13.08 1.72 10.16
C LEU A 84 -14.06 1.78 9.00
N ASP A 85 -15.10 2.59 9.13
CA ASP A 85 -16.04 2.74 8.04
C ASP A 85 -15.24 3.09 6.78
N GLY A 86 -15.25 2.16 5.83
CA GLY A 86 -14.51 2.28 4.60
C GLY A 86 -13.13 1.62 4.53
N ILE A 87 -12.78 1.29 3.30
CA ILE A 87 -11.57 0.57 2.89
C ILE A 87 -10.42 1.58 2.74
N PRO A 88 -9.21 1.27 3.26
CA PRO A 88 -8.05 2.14 3.11
C PRO A 88 -7.70 2.30 1.63
N PHE A 89 -7.31 3.52 1.23
CA PHE A 89 -7.06 3.92 -0.17
C PHE A 89 -8.30 3.94 -1.09
N VAL A 90 -9.51 3.71 -0.57
CA VAL A 90 -10.76 3.73 -1.35
C VAL A 90 -11.77 4.71 -0.75
N ASP A 91 -12.12 4.52 0.52
CA ASP A 91 -13.07 5.36 1.25
C ASP A 91 -12.36 6.36 2.16
N ARG A 92 -11.14 6.03 2.58
CA ARG A 92 -10.37 6.80 3.55
C ARG A 92 -8.87 6.64 3.35
N HIS A 93 -8.11 7.53 3.95
CA HIS A 93 -6.66 7.36 4.08
C HIS A 93 -6.34 6.17 5.00
N PRO A 94 -5.19 5.51 4.78
CA PRO A 94 -4.71 4.46 5.67
C PRO A 94 -4.35 5.05 7.04
N THR A 95 -4.57 4.25 8.06
CA THR A 95 -4.15 4.54 9.44
C THR A 95 -2.66 4.27 9.61
N PHE A 96 -2.11 4.81 10.71
CA PHE A 96 -0.74 4.50 11.12
C PHE A 96 -0.50 2.98 11.23
N SER A 97 -1.43 2.24 11.84
CA SER A 97 -1.27 0.79 12.02
C SER A 97 -1.30 0.02 10.70
N GLU A 98 -2.08 0.46 9.70
CA GLU A 98 -2.07 -0.16 8.36
C GLU A 98 -0.74 0.09 7.66
N ILE A 99 -0.19 1.31 7.75
CA ILE A 99 1.14 1.63 7.21
C ILE A 99 2.25 0.88 7.96
N GLU A 100 2.14 0.76 9.28
CA GLU A 100 3.13 0.04 10.10
C GLU A 100 3.15 -1.46 9.78
N ARG A 101 2.00 -2.08 9.51
CA ARG A 101 1.95 -3.46 9.01
C ARG A 101 2.67 -3.61 7.68
N ILE A 102 2.43 -2.69 6.73
CA ILE A 102 3.15 -2.68 5.45
C ILE A 102 4.65 -2.53 5.70
N ARG A 103 5.09 -1.58 6.53
CA ARG A 103 6.50 -1.36 6.85
C ARG A 103 7.16 -2.61 7.44
N LEU A 104 6.52 -3.24 8.43
CA LEU A 104 7.06 -4.45 9.08
C LEU A 104 7.11 -5.63 8.11
N MET A 105 6.09 -5.82 7.26
CA MET A 105 6.12 -6.85 6.20
C MET A 105 7.23 -6.60 5.19
N LEU A 106 7.40 -5.35 4.72
CA LEU A 106 8.51 -4.98 3.84
C LEU A 106 9.88 -5.22 4.49
N SER A 107 9.96 -5.08 5.82
CA SER A 107 11.20 -5.24 6.58
C SER A 107 11.68 -6.69 6.63
N THR A 108 10.79 -7.68 6.47
CA THR A 108 11.17 -9.10 6.51
C THR A 108 12.09 -9.49 5.35
N TYR A 109 11.98 -8.80 4.20
CA TYR A 109 12.76 -9.08 3.00
C TYR A 109 14.24 -8.64 3.09
N GLN A 110 14.68 -8.13 4.24
CA GLN A 110 16.10 -7.87 4.52
C GLN A 110 16.89 -9.16 4.82
N ASP A 111 16.21 -10.29 5.00
CA ASP A 111 16.77 -11.61 5.34
C ASP A 111 17.42 -12.35 4.14
N GLY A 112 17.39 -11.74 2.95
CA GLY A 112 17.89 -12.36 1.72
C GLY A 112 16.78 -12.95 0.82
N THR A 113 15.51 -12.87 1.22
CA THR A 113 14.37 -13.38 0.43
C THR A 113 13.76 -12.37 -0.54
N GLY A 114 14.12 -11.09 -0.44
CA GLY A 114 13.61 -10.03 -1.33
C GLY A 114 14.04 -10.19 -2.79
N MET A 115 13.34 -9.54 -3.72
CA MET A 115 13.67 -9.64 -5.15
C MET A 115 14.71 -8.61 -5.64
N ASN A 116 15.21 -7.72 -4.78
CA ASN A 116 16.19 -6.68 -5.13
C ASN A 116 17.51 -6.82 -4.35
N GLU A 117 18.58 -6.22 -4.89
CA GLU A 117 19.92 -6.10 -4.27
C GLU A 117 20.45 -7.36 -3.58
N GLY A 118 20.63 -8.42 -4.38
CA GLY A 118 21.17 -9.70 -3.88
C GLY A 118 20.26 -10.41 -2.88
N GLY A 119 18.99 -10.01 -2.79
CA GLY A 119 18.00 -10.62 -1.91
C GLY A 119 17.59 -9.78 -0.70
N ARG A 120 18.22 -8.63 -0.46
CA ARG A 120 18.13 -7.93 0.84
C ARG A 120 17.25 -6.69 0.84
N ARG A 121 16.53 -6.43 -0.25
CA ARG A 121 15.49 -5.40 -0.31
C ARG A 121 14.22 -5.98 -0.90
N PRO A 122 13.04 -5.49 -0.48
CA PRO A 122 11.79 -5.84 -1.14
C PRO A 122 11.85 -5.47 -2.62
N GLY A 123 11.33 -6.35 -3.46
CA GLY A 123 10.99 -6.05 -4.84
C GLY A 123 9.52 -5.69 -5.03
N TRP A 124 9.15 -5.47 -6.28
CA TRP A 124 7.80 -5.08 -6.66
C TRP A 124 6.74 -6.08 -6.20
N ARG A 125 6.96 -7.40 -6.36
CA ARG A 125 6.03 -8.43 -5.84
C ARG A 125 5.97 -8.50 -4.32
N ASP A 126 7.10 -8.27 -3.66
CA ASP A 126 7.15 -8.24 -2.19
C ASP A 126 6.32 -7.08 -1.65
N PHE A 127 6.35 -5.94 -2.34
CA PHE A 127 5.51 -4.79 -2.06
C PHE A 127 4.01 -5.10 -2.27
N GLU A 128 3.63 -5.68 -3.40
CA GLU A 128 2.25 -6.08 -3.69
C GLU A 128 1.67 -7.01 -2.63
N ARG A 129 2.42 -8.07 -2.27
CA ARG A 129 2.03 -9.01 -1.22
C ARG A 129 1.89 -8.35 0.14
N SER A 130 2.83 -7.47 0.49
CA SER A 130 2.80 -6.75 1.77
C SER A 130 1.57 -5.85 1.86
N VAL A 131 1.22 -5.14 0.78
CA VAL A 131 0.02 -4.30 0.72
C VAL A 131 -1.24 -5.14 0.81
N ALA A 132 -1.37 -6.19 -0.01
CA ALA A 132 -2.53 -7.08 0.02
C ALA A 132 -2.75 -7.67 1.42
N THR A 133 -1.69 -8.24 2.01
CA THR A 133 -1.77 -8.89 3.34
C THR A 133 -2.08 -7.88 4.45
N ALA A 134 -1.46 -6.70 4.43
CA ALA A 134 -1.68 -5.68 5.46
C ALA A 134 -3.09 -5.09 5.45
N LEU A 135 -3.75 -5.08 4.29
CA LEU A 135 -5.06 -4.46 4.08
C LEU A 135 -6.20 -5.48 3.92
N GLY A 136 -5.91 -6.78 4.00
CA GLY A 136 -6.92 -7.84 3.81
C GLY A 136 -7.42 -7.96 2.37
N GLY A 137 -6.58 -7.63 1.39
CA GLY A 137 -6.84 -7.80 -0.03
C GLY A 137 -6.13 -9.01 -0.63
N ASP A 138 -6.29 -9.19 -1.94
CA ASP A 138 -5.61 -10.21 -2.72
C ASP A 138 -4.52 -9.58 -3.61
N ALA A 139 -3.38 -10.26 -3.73
CA ALA A 139 -2.38 -9.98 -4.76
C ALA A 139 -2.51 -11.07 -5.85
N PRO A 140 -3.15 -10.81 -7.01
CA PRO A 140 -3.39 -11.83 -8.02
C PRO A 140 -2.11 -12.37 -8.69
N GLU A 141 -0.97 -11.67 -8.54
CA GLU A 141 0.34 -12.03 -9.11
C GLU A 141 0.29 -12.39 -10.60
N SER A 142 -0.41 -11.57 -11.36
CA SER A 142 -0.69 -11.81 -12.77
C SER A 142 -0.20 -10.65 -13.64
N LYS A 143 -0.42 -10.74 -14.96
CA LYS A 143 -0.11 -9.64 -15.90
C LYS A 143 -1.21 -8.58 -15.99
N PHE A 144 -2.11 -8.58 -15.01
CA PHE A 144 -3.18 -7.60 -14.86
C PHE A 144 -2.61 -6.23 -14.42
N ILE A 145 -3.43 -5.19 -14.54
CA ILE A 145 -3.09 -3.79 -14.29
C ILE A 145 -3.26 -3.43 -12.82
N PHE A 146 -4.16 -4.13 -12.12
CA PHE A 146 -4.32 -4.07 -10.68
C PHE A 146 -3.51 -5.17 -10.01
N ASP A 147 -2.52 -4.72 -9.26
CA ASP A 147 -1.56 -5.58 -8.58
C ASP A 147 -2.08 -6.04 -7.21
N VAL A 148 -2.99 -5.26 -6.61
CA VAL A 148 -3.75 -5.61 -5.40
C VAL A 148 -5.24 -5.32 -5.60
N LEU A 149 -6.09 -6.24 -5.13
CA LEU A 149 -7.55 -6.08 -5.10
C LEU A 149 -8.03 -6.02 -3.66
N LEU A 150 -8.72 -4.94 -3.31
CA LEU A 150 -9.37 -4.74 -2.02
C LEU A 150 -10.87 -5.06 -2.13
N PHE A 151 -11.46 -5.48 -1.01
CA PHE A 151 -12.83 -5.94 -0.93
C PHE A 151 -13.64 -5.12 0.06
N ASP A 152 -14.91 -4.90 -0.26
CA ASP A 152 -15.91 -4.39 0.68
C ASP A 152 -16.70 -5.56 1.26
N PRO A 153 -16.63 -5.84 2.57
CA PRO A 153 -17.48 -6.85 3.20
C PRO A 153 -18.98 -6.58 3.02
N GLU A 154 -19.38 -5.31 2.90
CA GLU A 154 -20.76 -4.90 2.69
C GLU A 154 -21.18 -5.00 1.22
N LYS A 155 -20.21 -5.06 0.29
CA LYS A 155 -20.43 -5.21 -1.15
C LYS A 155 -19.51 -6.31 -1.72
N PRO A 156 -19.74 -7.59 -1.38
CA PRO A 156 -18.83 -8.68 -1.74
C PRO A 156 -18.68 -8.90 -3.26
N GLY A 157 -19.58 -8.33 -4.06
CA GLY A 157 -19.50 -8.34 -5.52
C GLY A 157 -18.65 -7.22 -6.12
N ILE A 158 -18.15 -6.25 -5.34
CA ILE A 158 -17.38 -5.12 -5.84
C ILE A 158 -15.94 -5.20 -5.33
N LYS A 159 -14.99 -4.95 -6.23
CA LYS A 159 -13.57 -4.90 -5.93
C LYS A 159 -13.01 -3.50 -6.22
N TYR A 160 -11.93 -3.15 -5.55
CA TYR A 160 -11.19 -1.91 -5.78
C TYR A 160 -9.73 -2.24 -6.02
N GLY A 161 -9.17 -1.71 -7.11
CA GLY A 161 -7.83 -2.02 -7.53
C GLY A 161 -6.79 -1.01 -7.05
N LEU A 162 -5.65 -1.51 -6.59
CA LEU A 162 -4.42 -0.73 -6.45
C LEU A 162 -3.43 -1.18 -7.53
N SER A 163 -2.96 -0.25 -8.34
CA SER A 163 -1.82 -0.47 -9.23
C SER A 163 -0.55 -0.06 -8.49
N CYS A 164 0.19 -1.05 -8.01
CA CYS A 164 1.37 -0.87 -7.20
C CYS A 164 2.59 -0.57 -8.07
N LYS A 165 3.35 0.46 -7.71
CA LYS A 165 4.61 0.80 -8.41
C LYS A 165 5.70 1.02 -7.39
N MET A 166 6.92 0.64 -7.74
CA MET A 166 8.07 0.79 -6.84
C MET A 166 9.30 1.23 -7.61
N GLY A 167 10.12 2.09 -7.02
CA GLY A 167 11.37 2.49 -7.67
C GLY A 167 12.27 3.41 -6.83
N ASN A 168 13.54 3.44 -7.21
CA ASN A 168 14.53 4.38 -6.68
C ASN A 168 14.25 5.78 -7.25
N GLN A 169 13.48 6.59 -6.54
CA GLN A 169 13.01 7.87 -7.06
C GLN A 169 12.78 8.98 -6.03
N LEU A 170 13.01 8.75 -4.73
CA LEU A 170 12.79 9.78 -3.71
C LEU A 170 13.63 11.04 -3.99
N ASP A 171 14.93 10.88 -4.25
CA ASP A 171 15.81 12.03 -4.53
C ASP A 171 15.43 12.76 -5.82
N ARG A 172 14.74 12.09 -6.76
CA ARG A 172 14.22 12.72 -7.96
C ARG A 172 12.94 13.49 -7.64
N ILE A 173 12.04 12.92 -6.84
CA ILE A 173 10.82 13.60 -6.38
C ILE A 173 11.19 14.88 -5.64
N ASP A 174 12.19 14.84 -4.75
CA ASP A 174 12.62 16.03 -4.00
C ASP A 174 13.16 17.15 -4.90
N ARG A 175 13.83 16.78 -6.00
CA ARG A 175 14.41 17.75 -6.93
C ARG A 175 13.44 18.26 -7.98
N GLN A 176 12.52 17.41 -8.45
CA GLN A 176 11.69 17.67 -9.62
C GLN A 176 10.20 17.81 -9.31
N GLY A 177 9.79 17.51 -8.08
CA GLY A 177 8.38 17.51 -7.68
C GLY A 177 7.54 16.42 -8.35
N ARG A 178 8.15 15.45 -9.05
CA ARG A 178 7.43 14.45 -9.86
C ARG A 178 7.79 13.00 -9.51
N ALA A 179 6.75 12.23 -9.21
CA ALA A 179 6.87 10.78 -9.14
C ALA A 179 6.99 10.18 -10.55
N PHE A 180 7.28 8.89 -10.62
CA PHE A 180 7.38 8.14 -11.87
C PHE A 180 6.68 6.80 -11.72
N MET A 181 5.98 6.43 -12.77
CA MET A 181 5.45 5.09 -12.96
C MET A 181 5.64 4.64 -14.41
N GLU A 182 6.03 3.38 -14.58
CA GLU A 182 5.93 2.69 -15.86
C GLU A 182 4.50 2.16 -16.00
N LEU A 183 3.76 2.70 -16.97
CA LEU A 183 2.36 2.32 -17.20
C LEU A 183 2.26 0.98 -17.93
N SER A 184 3.20 0.71 -18.85
CA SER A 184 3.29 -0.55 -19.58
C SER A 184 4.56 -0.64 -20.39
N ASN A 185 4.98 -1.87 -20.64
CA ASN A 185 6.11 -2.25 -21.47
C ASN A 185 5.65 -3.19 -22.60
N SER A 186 4.65 -2.76 -23.37
CA SER A 186 4.03 -3.59 -24.40
C SER A 186 4.18 -2.99 -25.80
N TYR A 187 5.39 -3.11 -26.35
CA TYR A 187 5.72 -2.68 -27.72
C TYR A 187 4.64 -3.06 -28.74
N LYS A 188 4.29 -4.35 -28.80
CA LYS A 188 3.32 -4.84 -29.78
C LYS A 188 1.94 -4.22 -29.61
N LYS A 189 1.41 -4.15 -28.37
CA LYS A 189 0.07 -3.59 -28.13
C LYS A 189 0.01 -2.11 -28.50
N PHE A 190 1.06 -1.34 -28.18
CA PHE A 190 1.10 0.07 -28.55
C PHE A 190 1.14 0.26 -30.06
N TRP A 191 2.01 -0.45 -30.77
CA TRP A 191 2.09 -0.33 -32.23
C TRP A 191 0.85 -0.86 -32.95
N ASP A 192 0.24 -1.97 -32.49
CA ASP A 192 -1.03 -2.44 -33.05
C ASP A 192 -2.13 -1.37 -32.91
N HIS A 193 -2.19 -0.70 -31.75
CA HIS A 193 -3.16 0.37 -31.53
C HIS A 193 -2.88 1.61 -32.39
N LEU A 194 -1.63 2.07 -32.46
CA LEU A 194 -1.24 3.19 -33.32
C LEU A 194 -1.55 2.90 -34.80
N ASN A 195 -1.21 1.70 -35.28
CA ASN A 195 -1.51 1.29 -36.65
C ASN A 195 -3.03 1.29 -36.93
N SER A 196 -3.85 0.87 -35.95
CA SER A 196 -5.31 0.93 -36.07
C SER A 196 -5.87 2.37 -36.19
N LYS A 197 -5.08 3.37 -35.80
CA LYS A 197 -5.38 4.80 -35.93
C LYS A 197 -4.70 5.45 -37.15
N GLY A 198 -4.00 4.68 -37.98
CA GLY A 198 -3.25 5.18 -39.14
C GLY A 198 -1.85 5.72 -38.82
N ILE A 199 -1.37 5.53 -37.59
CA ILE A 199 -0.06 5.98 -37.13
C ILE A 199 0.93 4.80 -37.22
N THR A 200 1.87 4.89 -38.14
CA THR A 200 2.86 3.88 -38.48
C THR A 200 4.27 4.29 -38.04
N HIS A 201 5.22 3.36 -38.13
CA HIS A 201 6.64 3.65 -37.91
C HIS A 201 7.20 4.76 -38.82
N ASP A 202 6.59 5.00 -39.98
CA ASP A 202 7.07 5.99 -40.94
C ASP A 202 6.56 7.41 -40.64
N ASN A 203 5.34 7.55 -40.08
CA ASN A 203 4.71 8.86 -39.88
C ASN A 203 4.62 9.30 -38.41
N PHE A 204 4.79 8.41 -37.42
CA PHE A 204 4.49 8.75 -36.01
C PHE A 204 5.28 9.95 -35.46
N LYS A 205 6.48 10.21 -36.00
CA LYS A 205 7.30 11.39 -35.64
C LYS A 205 6.68 12.71 -36.10
N ASN A 206 5.88 12.69 -37.15
CA ASN A 206 5.13 13.84 -37.67
C ASN A 206 3.74 13.97 -37.03
N GLU A 207 3.29 12.96 -36.28
CA GLU A 207 1.97 12.87 -35.67
C GLU A 207 2.07 12.74 -34.14
N ALA A 208 3.00 13.48 -33.53
CA ALA A 208 3.35 13.35 -32.12
C ALA A 208 2.14 13.46 -31.17
N SER A 209 1.25 14.44 -31.40
CA SER A 209 0.06 14.66 -30.57
C SER A 209 -0.95 13.52 -30.72
N GLN A 210 -1.23 13.08 -31.95
CA GLN A 210 -2.16 11.98 -32.23
C GLN A 210 -1.63 10.67 -31.65
N ALA A 211 -0.33 10.42 -31.77
CA ALA A 211 0.32 9.26 -31.18
C ALA A 211 0.21 9.30 -29.66
N GLY A 212 0.56 10.42 -29.03
CA GLY A 212 0.46 10.60 -27.58
C GLY A 212 -0.93 10.37 -27.02
N ILE A 213 -1.95 10.97 -27.66
CA ILE A 213 -3.35 10.79 -27.29
C ILE A 213 -3.76 9.32 -27.39
N ALA A 214 -3.47 8.65 -28.51
CA ALA A 214 -3.81 7.24 -28.71
C ALA A 214 -3.13 6.31 -27.69
N LEU A 215 -1.87 6.59 -27.30
CA LEU A 215 -1.17 5.82 -26.28
C LEU A 215 -1.85 5.94 -24.91
N VAL A 216 -2.22 7.15 -24.50
CA VAL A 216 -2.90 7.40 -23.22
C VAL A 216 -4.31 6.77 -23.22
N GLU A 217 -5.06 6.89 -24.33
CA GLU A 217 -6.35 6.22 -24.52
C GLU A 217 -6.23 4.70 -24.37
N LEU A 218 -5.20 4.07 -24.96
CA LEU A 218 -4.99 2.64 -24.86
C LEU A 218 -4.79 2.18 -23.41
N VAL A 219 -3.98 2.91 -22.64
CA VAL A 219 -3.78 2.58 -21.21
C VAL A 219 -5.08 2.72 -20.43
N LYS A 220 -5.84 3.81 -20.63
CA LYS A 220 -7.15 4.00 -19.99
C LYS A 220 -8.08 2.82 -20.28
N ASN A 221 -8.08 2.34 -21.53
CA ASN A 221 -8.91 1.20 -21.93
C ASN A 221 -8.49 -0.12 -21.26
N TRP A 222 -7.22 -0.33 -20.91
CA TRP A 222 -6.81 -1.55 -20.21
C TRP A 222 -7.46 -1.69 -18.82
N TYR A 223 -7.63 -0.60 -18.08
CA TYR A 223 -8.37 -0.61 -16.81
C TYR A 223 -9.82 -1.07 -16.99
N VAL A 224 -10.48 -0.59 -18.05
CA VAL A 224 -11.86 -0.98 -18.40
C VAL A 224 -11.93 -2.45 -18.78
N GLN A 225 -11.02 -2.91 -19.65
CA GLN A 225 -10.97 -4.30 -20.08
C GLN A 225 -10.71 -5.26 -18.92
N GLU A 226 -9.88 -4.85 -17.97
CA GLU A 226 -9.64 -5.66 -16.79
C GLU A 226 -10.86 -5.77 -15.88
N SER A 227 -11.58 -4.68 -15.65
CA SER A 227 -12.85 -4.74 -14.91
C SER A 227 -13.80 -5.76 -15.55
N LEU A 228 -13.88 -5.81 -16.89
CA LEU A 228 -14.68 -6.81 -17.62
C LEU A 228 -14.23 -8.25 -17.41
N VAL A 229 -12.91 -8.52 -17.26
CA VAL A 229 -12.39 -9.86 -16.91
C VAL A 229 -12.92 -10.32 -15.55
N TYR A 230 -13.12 -9.38 -14.62
CA TYR A 230 -13.75 -9.63 -13.32
C TYR A 230 -15.29 -9.50 -13.35
N GLY A 231 -15.90 -9.56 -14.54
CA GLY A 231 -17.37 -9.46 -14.71
C GLY A 231 -17.93 -8.04 -14.62
N GLY A 232 -17.08 -7.01 -14.77
CA GLY A 232 -17.44 -5.60 -14.61
C GLY A 232 -17.46 -5.12 -13.16
N ASN A 233 -16.86 -5.89 -12.25
CA ASN A 233 -17.01 -5.72 -10.81
C ASN A 233 -15.89 -4.90 -10.14
N ILE A 234 -14.92 -4.39 -10.90
CA ILE A 234 -13.91 -3.48 -10.35
C ILE A 234 -14.42 -2.04 -10.49
N ASP A 235 -14.54 -1.34 -9.37
CA ASP A 235 -14.81 0.10 -9.33
C ASP A 235 -13.52 0.87 -9.66
N ILE A 236 -13.37 1.21 -10.93
CA ILE A 236 -12.20 1.92 -11.45
C ILE A 236 -12.12 3.35 -10.90
N GLN A 237 -13.25 4.01 -10.64
CA GLN A 237 -13.27 5.41 -10.19
C GLN A 237 -12.64 5.55 -8.80
N ARG A 238 -12.81 4.54 -7.95
CA ARG A 238 -12.25 4.51 -6.59
C ARG A 238 -10.97 3.68 -6.47
N SER A 239 -10.50 3.15 -7.60
CA SER A 239 -9.20 2.50 -7.71
C SER A 239 -8.08 3.54 -7.86
N SER A 240 -6.84 3.18 -7.54
CA SER A 240 -5.72 4.14 -7.51
C SER A 240 -4.37 3.50 -7.81
N TYR A 241 -3.36 4.33 -8.04
CA TYR A 241 -1.96 3.92 -7.95
C TYR A 241 -1.48 4.03 -6.51
N LEU A 242 -0.68 3.07 -6.07
CA LEU A 242 0.07 3.15 -4.83
C LEU A 242 1.56 2.99 -5.12
N ILE A 243 2.34 4.05 -4.90
CA ILE A 243 3.75 4.12 -5.29
C ILE A 243 4.64 4.05 -4.05
N LEU A 244 5.50 3.04 -3.97
CA LEU A 244 6.59 2.94 -3.00
C LEU A 244 7.89 3.49 -3.59
N SER A 245 8.22 4.72 -3.22
CA SER A 245 9.46 5.38 -3.62
C SER A 245 10.54 5.11 -2.58
N TYR A 246 11.76 4.78 -3.01
CA TYR A 246 12.92 4.67 -2.12
C TYR A 246 14.13 5.47 -2.64
N ASN A 247 15.18 5.59 -1.81
CA ASN A 247 16.51 6.04 -2.23
C ASN A 247 17.63 5.12 -1.73
N THR A 248 18.87 5.44 -2.09
CA THR A 248 20.06 4.67 -1.69
C THR A 248 20.45 4.85 -0.22
N GLU A 249 19.87 5.84 0.47
CA GLU A 249 20.06 6.07 1.91
C GLU A 249 19.13 5.21 2.79
N GLY A 250 18.27 4.38 2.15
CA GLY A 250 17.36 3.48 2.85
C GLY A 250 16.04 4.12 3.29
N TRP A 251 15.73 5.32 2.80
CA TRP A 251 14.42 5.94 3.02
C TRP A 251 13.38 5.41 2.05
N TYR A 252 12.14 5.33 2.53
CA TYR A 252 10.95 4.93 1.79
C TYR A 252 9.82 5.93 2.00
N GLN A 253 8.93 6.06 1.02
CA GLN A 253 7.69 6.83 1.13
C GLN A 253 6.62 6.27 0.20
N LEU A 254 5.38 6.17 0.70
CA LEU A 254 4.22 5.81 -0.09
C LEU A 254 3.50 7.06 -0.61
N HIS A 255 3.03 7.01 -1.84
CA HIS A 255 2.15 8.02 -2.43
C HIS A 255 0.96 7.34 -3.11
N GLN A 256 -0.23 7.86 -2.87
CA GLN A 256 -1.45 7.46 -3.58
C GLN A 256 -1.74 8.48 -4.69
N PHE A 257 -1.99 7.99 -5.90
CA PHE A 257 -2.41 8.82 -7.04
C PHE A 257 -3.71 8.29 -7.64
N PRO A 258 -4.58 9.16 -8.17
CA PRO A 258 -5.75 8.70 -8.94
C PRO A 258 -5.29 7.96 -10.22
N LEU A 259 -6.17 7.12 -10.77
CA LEU A 259 -5.95 6.52 -12.10
C LEU A 259 -6.16 7.52 -13.25
N GLU A 260 -6.73 8.69 -12.95
CA GLU A 260 -7.00 9.72 -13.93
C GLU A 260 -5.69 10.36 -14.42
N PHE A 261 -5.55 10.44 -15.74
CA PHE A 261 -4.47 11.16 -16.40
C PHE A 261 -4.94 12.56 -16.82
N PRO A 262 -4.04 13.56 -16.88
CA PRO A 262 -4.36 14.84 -17.50
C PRO A 262 -4.88 14.62 -18.93
N ASP A 263 -5.72 15.54 -19.40
CA ASP A 263 -6.25 15.50 -20.76
C ASP A 263 -5.09 15.50 -21.77
N PRO A 264 -4.85 14.39 -22.50
CA PRO A 264 -3.71 14.30 -23.39
C PRO A 264 -3.81 15.27 -24.57
N ALA A 265 -5.01 15.78 -24.91
CA ALA A 265 -5.18 16.78 -25.95
C ALA A 265 -4.69 18.18 -25.52
N GLN A 266 -4.51 18.42 -24.22
CA GLN A 266 -4.02 19.69 -23.67
C GLN A 266 -2.50 19.68 -23.40
N LEU A 267 -1.82 18.57 -23.66
CA LEU A 267 -0.38 18.44 -23.48
C LEU A 267 0.38 18.79 -24.75
N ASP A 268 1.57 19.35 -24.59
CA ASP A 268 2.49 19.60 -25.69
C ASP A 268 3.29 18.33 -25.99
N TRP A 269 2.95 17.65 -27.08
CA TRP A 269 3.57 16.40 -27.52
C TRP A 269 4.62 16.65 -28.58
N LEU A 270 5.85 16.22 -28.33
CA LEU A 270 6.96 16.42 -29.26
C LEU A 270 8.02 15.33 -29.17
N PHE A 271 8.84 15.24 -30.23
CA PHE A 271 10.09 14.48 -30.23
C PHE A 271 11.25 15.47 -30.06
N PRO A 272 11.92 15.51 -28.90
CA PRO A 272 12.98 16.47 -28.66
C PRO A 272 14.18 16.12 -29.53
N THR A 273 14.81 17.12 -30.15
CA THR A 273 16.01 16.95 -30.94
C THR A 273 17.23 17.47 -30.19
N ARG A 274 18.36 16.79 -30.34
CA ARG A 274 19.66 17.26 -29.84
C ARG A 274 20.70 17.15 -30.94
N HIS A 275 21.58 18.15 -31.02
CA HIS A 275 22.70 18.13 -31.95
C HIS A 275 23.96 17.65 -31.22
N HIS A 276 24.59 16.59 -31.73
CA HIS A 276 25.84 16.09 -31.19
C HIS A 276 26.78 15.70 -32.34
N GLN A 277 28.00 16.25 -32.35
CA GLN A 277 29.02 15.98 -33.36
C GLN A 277 28.50 16.09 -34.82
N GLY A 278 27.68 17.11 -35.11
CA GLY A 278 27.14 17.33 -36.46
C GLY A 278 25.96 16.43 -36.84
N GLN A 279 25.50 15.53 -35.96
CA GLN A 279 24.32 14.70 -36.16
C GLN A 279 23.13 15.20 -35.32
N THR A 280 21.94 15.19 -35.91
CA THR A 280 20.68 15.43 -35.20
C THR A 280 20.15 14.11 -34.66
N ILE A 281 20.07 13.98 -33.34
CA ILE A 281 19.50 12.82 -32.67
C ILE A 281 18.10 13.19 -32.21
N THR A 282 17.10 12.43 -32.68
CA THR A 282 15.72 12.56 -32.23
C THR A 282 15.51 11.67 -31.01
N GLY A 283 14.94 12.22 -29.94
CA GLY A 283 14.62 11.51 -28.72
C GLY A 283 13.29 10.76 -28.79
N ASN A 284 12.85 10.27 -27.64
CA ASN A 284 11.55 9.62 -27.45
C ASN A 284 10.38 10.61 -27.57
N LEU A 285 9.17 10.12 -27.83
CA LEU A 285 7.96 10.94 -27.74
C LEU A 285 7.78 11.39 -26.29
N ARG A 286 7.57 12.69 -26.07
CA ARG A 286 7.35 13.27 -24.74
C ARG A 286 6.15 14.18 -24.75
N ALA A 287 5.44 14.21 -23.62
CA ALA A 287 4.39 15.19 -23.37
C ALA A 287 4.83 16.15 -22.27
N TYR A 288 4.51 17.42 -22.42
CA TYR A 288 4.78 18.47 -21.45
C TYR A 288 3.49 19.18 -21.03
N ASP A 289 3.40 19.52 -19.76
CA ASP A 289 2.49 20.54 -19.24
C ASP A 289 3.30 21.82 -18.90
N ARG A 290 2.67 22.78 -18.21
CA ARG A 290 3.33 24.03 -17.80
C ARG A 290 4.43 23.84 -16.75
N GLU A 291 4.42 22.73 -16.03
CA GLU A 291 5.31 22.40 -14.92
C GLU A 291 6.41 21.41 -15.33
N GLY A 292 6.35 20.82 -16.53
CA GLY A 292 7.40 20.00 -17.10
C GLY A 292 6.91 18.75 -17.82
N MET A 293 7.80 17.76 -17.94
CA MET A 293 7.51 16.52 -18.66
C MET A 293 6.53 15.65 -17.85
N VAL A 294 5.49 15.16 -18.52
CA VAL A 294 4.40 14.37 -17.93
C VAL A 294 4.40 12.95 -18.46
N PHE A 295 4.70 12.75 -19.75
CA PHE A 295 4.81 11.42 -20.35
C PHE A 295 6.10 11.27 -21.14
N GLU A 296 6.63 10.05 -21.20
CA GLU A 296 7.69 9.66 -22.12
C GLU A 296 7.43 8.26 -22.67
N TRP A 297 7.48 8.10 -23.99
CA TRP A 297 7.24 6.83 -24.67
C TRP A 297 8.45 6.38 -25.50
N TYR A 298 8.94 5.19 -25.20
CA TYR A 298 10.09 4.56 -25.83
C TYR A 298 9.63 3.70 -27.02
N GLY A 299 8.97 4.34 -28.00
CA GLY A 299 8.33 3.65 -29.12
C GLY A 299 9.27 2.85 -30.01
N GLU A 300 10.54 3.24 -30.07
CA GLU A 300 11.58 2.55 -30.85
C GLU A 300 12.44 1.61 -29.97
N SER A 301 12.19 1.52 -28.66
CA SER A 301 13.00 0.71 -27.72
C SER A 301 12.15 0.10 -26.59
N GLY A 302 11.59 -1.08 -26.85
CA GLY A 302 10.80 -1.85 -25.86
C GLY A 302 9.35 -1.37 -25.68
N GLY A 303 9.02 -0.14 -26.09
CA GLY A 303 7.66 0.37 -26.07
C GLY A 303 7.18 0.80 -24.68
N GLN A 304 8.10 1.09 -23.77
CA GLN A 304 7.77 1.56 -22.42
C GLN A 304 7.04 2.90 -22.49
N LEU A 305 5.85 2.99 -21.89
CA LEU A 305 5.18 4.27 -21.64
C LEU A 305 5.33 4.62 -20.16
N LYS A 306 5.91 5.78 -19.91
CA LYS A 306 6.21 6.32 -18.58
C LYS A 306 5.34 7.53 -18.31
N TYR A 307 4.85 7.64 -17.08
CA TYR A 307 4.07 8.76 -16.59
C TYR A 307 4.73 9.38 -15.35
N TYR A 308 4.69 10.72 -15.28
CA TYR A 308 5.40 11.53 -14.31
C TYR A 308 4.43 12.52 -13.63
N PRO A 309 3.50 12.05 -12.78
CA PRO A 309 2.57 12.95 -12.10
C PRO A 309 3.32 13.90 -11.16
N HIS A 310 2.83 15.13 -11.05
CA HIS A 310 3.32 16.06 -10.05
C HIS A 310 2.85 15.61 -8.66
N ILE A 311 3.69 15.77 -7.63
CA ILE A 311 3.43 15.26 -6.28
C ILE A 311 2.19 15.92 -5.64
N SER A 312 1.82 17.13 -6.09
CA SER A 312 0.57 17.80 -5.68
C SER A 312 -0.69 17.09 -6.18
N GLN A 313 -0.59 16.19 -7.17
CA GLN A 313 -1.69 15.35 -7.64
C GLN A 313 -1.89 14.10 -6.77
N ALA A 314 -0.97 13.83 -5.83
CA ALA A 314 -1.14 12.73 -4.89
C ALA A 314 -2.32 13.02 -3.96
N THR A 315 -3.25 12.08 -3.86
CA THR A 315 -4.39 12.18 -2.93
C THR A 315 -3.98 11.90 -1.50
N TRP A 316 -2.85 11.23 -1.30
CA TRP A 316 -2.27 10.94 0.01
C TRP A 316 -0.77 10.64 -0.09
N ALA A 317 -0.01 10.93 0.96
CA ALA A 317 1.38 10.52 1.11
C ALA A 317 1.67 10.09 2.55
N SER A 318 2.50 9.05 2.71
CA SER A 318 3.00 8.66 4.03
C SER A 318 4.07 9.65 4.52
N GLN A 319 4.32 9.64 5.83
CA GLN A 319 5.64 10.07 6.33
C GLN A 319 6.73 9.19 5.73
N ARG A 320 7.94 9.72 5.63
CA ARG A 320 9.11 8.91 5.29
C ARG A 320 9.40 7.93 6.40
N PHE A 321 9.81 6.72 6.04
CA PHE A 321 10.17 5.68 6.99
C PHE A 321 11.38 4.90 6.49
N GLN A 322 12.04 4.22 7.42
CA GLN A 322 13.03 3.19 7.14
C GLN A 322 12.45 1.83 7.51
N LEU A 323 12.99 0.77 6.88
CA LEU A 323 12.64 -0.60 7.26
C LEU A 323 13.17 -0.89 8.67
N GLU A 324 12.42 -1.71 9.41
CA GLU A 324 12.83 -2.16 10.74
C GLU A 324 14.06 -3.08 10.61
N PRO A 325 15.17 -2.81 11.31
CA PRO A 325 16.30 -3.71 11.30
C PRO A 325 15.89 -5.12 11.77
N LEU A 326 16.42 -6.14 11.10
CA LEU A 326 16.22 -7.51 11.56
C LEU A 326 17.01 -7.75 12.85
N PRO A 327 16.50 -8.55 13.81
CA PRO A 327 17.27 -8.94 14.99
C PRO A 327 18.57 -9.67 14.61
N ASP A 328 19.66 -9.43 15.37
CA ASP A 328 20.99 -10.05 15.15
C ASP A 328 20.99 -11.59 15.20
N ARG A 329 19.92 -12.19 15.73
CA ARG A 329 19.72 -13.64 15.86
C ARG A 329 18.35 -14.05 15.32
N ILE A 330 18.18 -13.94 14.02
CA ILE A 330 17.28 -14.88 13.36
C ILE A 330 18.11 -16.16 13.25
N GLU A 331 17.66 -17.29 13.82
CA GLU A 331 18.22 -18.57 13.37
C GLU A 331 17.92 -18.61 11.87
N ASP A 332 18.87 -18.21 11.02
CA ASP A 332 18.65 -18.15 9.60
C ASP A 332 18.90 -19.53 9.00
N GLY A 333 18.04 -19.90 8.05
CA GLY A 333 18.18 -21.12 7.26
C GLY A 333 17.08 -22.15 7.45
N LEU A 334 17.15 -23.21 6.64
CA LEU A 334 16.11 -24.24 6.53
C LEU A 334 15.80 -24.89 7.88
N ILE A 335 16.82 -25.07 8.75
CA ILE A 335 16.66 -25.70 10.06
C ILE A 335 15.76 -24.89 10.98
N ALA A 336 15.90 -23.57 11.01
CA ALA A 336 15.06 -22.73 11.86
C ALA A 336 13.61 -22.71 11.39
N LYS A 337 13.39 -22.68 10.06
CA LYS A 337 12.05 -22.80 9.48
C LYS A 337 11.42 -24.14 9.83
N VAL A 338 12.18 -25.24 9.75
CA VAL A 338 11.70 -26.57 10.12
C VAL A 338 11.41 -26.66 11.62
N LYS A 339 12.26 -26.11 12.49
CA LYS A 339 11.99 -26.03 13.94
C LYS A 339 10.75 -25.18 14.25
N LEU A 340 10.51 -24.12 13.48
CA LEU A 340 9.35 -23.24 13.67
C LEU A 340 8.05 -23.93 13.25
N TYR A 341 8.05 -24.61 12.10
CA TYR A 341 6.84 -25.23 11.53
C TYR A 341 6.57 -26.64 12.07
N PHE A 342 7.63 -27.38 12.39
CA PHE A 342 7.59 -28.79 12.76
C PHE A 342 8.49 -29.08 13.97
N PRO A 343 8.33 -28.35 15.10
CA PRO A 343 9.24 -28.48 16.25
C PRO A 343 9.30 -29.93 16.75
N ASP A 344 8.15 -30.57 16.90
CA ASP A 344 8.05 -31.93 17.43
C ASP A 344 8.64 -32.98 16.48
N GLN A 345 8.37 -32.87 15.18
CA GLN A 345 8.90 -33.81 14.19
C GLN A 345 10.41 -33.66 14.04
N TRP A 346 10.92 -32.43 14.07
CA TRP A 346 12.35 -32.16 14.02
C TRP A 346 13.07 -32.75 15.23
N ASP A 347 12.54 -32.55 16.45
CA ASP A 347 13.14 -33.07 17.68
C ASP A 347 13.17 -34.61 17.72
N ARG A 348 12.16 -35.29 17.17
CA ARG A 348 12.15 -36.77 17.05
C ARG A 348 13.32 -37.30 16.23
N THR A 349 13.77 -36.57 15.20
CA THR A 349 14.92 -36.98 14.38
C THR A 349 16.21 -37.14 15.19
N TYR A 350 16.34 -36.44 16.33
CA TYR A 350 17.48 -36.57 17.25
C TYR A 350 17.28 -37.61 18.35
N ARG A 351 16.05 -38.08 18.58
CA ARG A 351 15.70 -39.09 19.59
C ARG A 351 15.67 -40.52 19.02
N GLY A 352 15.67 -40.66 17.70
CA GLY A 352 15.65 -41.97 17.03
C GLY A 352 14.30 -42.69 17.14
N GLU A 353 13.21 -41.94 17.27
CA GLU A 353 11.82 -42.42 17.38
C GLU A 353 11.05 -42.37 16.06
#